data_AF-G9YG56-F1
#
_entry.id   AF-G9YG56-F1
#
_cell.length_a   1.000
_cell.length_b   1.000
_cell.length_c   1.000
_cell.angle_alpha   90.00
_cell.angle_beta   90.00
_cell.angle_gamma   90.00
#
_symmetry.space_group_name_H-M   'P 1'
#
loop_
_entity.id
_entity.type
_entity.pdbx_description
1 polymer ?
#
loop_
_entity_poly.entity_id
_entity_poly.type
_entity_poly.pdbx_seq_one_letter_code
_entity_poly.pdbx_strand_id
1 'polypeptide(L)'
;MTQIGKECHAHCAVYHQVGDCIMPREGVFAKVLTGGVLHPGDELVIEERKENRPYRAAVITLSDKGSRGERIDESGPVIVGELEKRGFEITETLLLPDDEEQLKKQLVRLSDQRRLDIIITTGGTGFAPTDITPEATLAVADRLVPGIAEAIRAESMRQTKRAIYSRAVSVLRKKTLIVNLPGSPKACRECLAVFMDTVAHPLDLLRYGASDCAEK
;
A
#
# COMPACT_ATOMS: atom_id res chain seq x y z
N MET A 1 -8.77 13.52 9.83
CA MET A 1 -8.32 13.49 11.23
C MET A 1 -7.71 12.11 11.50
N THR A 2 -6.53 12.01 12.10
CA THR A 2 -5.92 10.74 12.54
C THR A 2 -5.53 10.85 14.01
N GLN A 3 -5.63 9.74 14.73
CA GLN A 3 -5.24 9.61 16.15
C GLN A 3 -3.84 9.00 16.34
N ILE A 4 -3.18 8.55 15.26
CA ILE A 4 -1.81 8.02 15.32
C ILE A 4 -0.83 9.18 15.15
N GLY A 5 0.09 9.31 16.11
CA GLY A 5 1.24 10.23 16.05
C GLY A 5 2.06 10.10 14.77
N LYS A 6 2.71 11.18 14.32
CA LYS A 6 3.65 11.05 13.19
C LYS A 6 4.96 10.44 13.68
N GLU A 7 5.52 9.50 12.92
CA GLU A 7 6.86 8.98 13.21
C GLU A 7 7.94 10.03 13.00
N CYS A 8 8.97 9.97 13.83
CA CYS A 8 10.15 10.81 13.70
C CYS A 8 10.93 10.35 12.46
N HIS A 9 10.86 11.11 11.37
CA HIS A 9 11.56 10.77 10.12
C HIS A 9 13.06 11.13 10.15
N ALA A 10 13.46 12.04 11.04
CA ALA A 10 14.84 12.39 11.31
C ALA A 10 14.96 12.67 12.81
N HIS A 11 15.86 11.97 13.50
CA HIS A 11 16.11 12.21 14.90
C HIS A 11 16.59 13.66 15.08
N CYS A 12 15.71 14.50 15.68
CA CYS A 12 15.99 15.91 15.87
C CYS A 12 16.89 16.13 17.08
N ALA A 13 17.39 17.36 17.26
CA ALA A 13 18.21 17.74 18.42
C ALA A 13 17.58 17.36 19.76
N VAL A 14 16.24 17.40 19.84
CA VAL A 14 15.51 17.02 21.06
C VAL A 14 15.63 15.52 21.33
N TYR A 15 15.41 14.66 20.32
CA TYR A 15 15.58 13.21 20.48
C TYR A 15 16.99 12.85 20.98
N HIS A 16 18.03 13.50 20.46
CA HIS A 16 19.41 13.27 20.87
C HIS A 16 19.72 13.73 22.30
N GLN A 17 18.99 14.72 22.83
CA GLN A 17 19.16 15.20 24.20
C GLN A 17 18.40 14.36 25.24
N VAL A 18 17.14 14.00 24.96
CA VAL A 18 16.28 13.28 25.92
C VAL A 18 16.25 11.77 25.73
N GLY A 19 16.77 11.25 24.61
CA GLY A 19 16.77 9.82 24.30
C GLY A 19 15.40 9.26 23.88
N ASP A 20 14.36 10.10 23.80
CA ASP A 20 13.02 9.73 23.31
C ASP A 20 12.41 10.87 22.48
N CYS A 21 11.47 10.52 21.61
CA CYS A 21 10.74 11.48 20.78
C CYS A 21 9.59 12.11 21.56
N ILE A 22 9.55 13.44 21.60
CA ILE A 22 8.48 14.23 22.24
C ILE A 22 7.19 14.28 21.39
N MET A 23 7.26 13.90 20.10
CA MET A 23 6.07 13.90 19.24
C MET A 23 4.94 13.09 19.91
N PRO A 24 3.76 13.71 20.15
CA PRO A 24 2.68 13.03 20.85
C PRO A 24 2.28 11.76 20.09
N ARG A 25 2.34 10.63 20.78
CA ARG A 25 1.99 9.30 20.25
C ARG A 25 0.48 9.18 20.03
N GLU A 26 -0.30 9.92 20.83
CA GLU A 26 -1.74 10.08 20.73
C GLU A 26 -2.07 11.57 20.59
N GLY A 27 -2.87 11.92 19.59
CA GLY A 27 -3.25 13.30 19.33
C GLY A 27 -4.11 13.43 18.08
N VAL A 28 -4.82 14.55 17.96
CA VAL A 28 -5.67 14.83 16.80
C VAL A 28 -4.82 15.50 15.71
N PHE A 29 -4.46 14.74 14.69
CA PHE A 29 -3.71 15.28 13.54
C PHE A 29 -4.64 15.51 12.36
N ALA A 30 -4.60 16.72 11.80
CA ALA A 30 -5.37 17.12 10.63
C ALA A 30 -4.47 17.84 9.61
N LYS A 31 -4.84 17.73 8.33
CA LYS A 31 -4.28 18.59 7.28
C LYS A 31 -5.07 19.89 7.31
N VAL A 32 -4.39 21.01 7.48
CA VAL A 32 -5.00 22.34 7.34
C VAL A 32 -5.32 22.54 5.86
N LEU A 33 -6.61 22.64 5.52
CA LEU A 33 -7.06 22.94 4.15
C LEU A 33 -6.99 24.44 3.88
N THR A 34 -7.40 25.24 4.86
CA THR A 34 -7.36 26.69 4.83
C THR A 34 -6.79 27.17 6.16
N GLY A 35 -5.83 28.09 6.12
CA GLY A 35 -5.24 28.67 7.33
C GLY A 35 -6.26 29.51 8.11
N GLY A 36 -6.08 29.60 9.43
CA GLY A 36 -6.97 30.35 10.32
C GLY A 36 -6.43 30.39 11.74
N VAL A 37 -7.16 31.07 12.63
CA VAL A 37 -6.84 31.17 14.06
C VAL A 37 -7.93 30.44 14.85
N LEU A 38 -7.52 29.58 15.77
CA LEU A 38 -8.42 28.91 16.71
C LEU A 38 -8.27 29.54 18.09
N HIS A 39 -9.39 29.73 18.79
CA HIS A 39 -9.45 30.25 20.15
C HIS A 39 -10.09 29.23 21.11
N PRO A 40 -9.72 29.25 22.41
CA PRO A 40 -10.44 28.47 23.41
C PRO A 40 -11.94 28.79 23.39
N GLY A 41 -12.77 27.75 23.24
CA GLY A 41 -14.22 27.88 23.12
C GLY A 41 -14.77 27.72 21.69
N ASP A 42 -13.90 27.66 20.68
CA ASP A 42 -14.33 27.32 19.31
C ASP A 42 -14.92 25.91 19.25
N GLU A 43 -16.03 25.77 18.51
CA GLU A 43 -16.70 24.49 18.32
C GLU A 43 -16.01 23.65 17.24
N LEU A 44 -15.74 22.38 17.56
CA LEU A 44 -15.24 21.40 16.62
C LEU A 44 -16.39 20.53 16.12
N VAL A 45 -16.86 20.80 14.91
CA VAL A 45 -17.87 19.98 14.25
C VAL A 45 -17.18 18.88 13.43
N ILE A 46 -17.54 17.63 13.68
CA ILE A 46 -17.16 16.51 12.82
C ILE A 46 -18.19 16.46 11.68
N GLU A 47 -17.84 17.02 10.53
CA GLU A 47 -18.66 16.85 9.33
C GLU A 47 -18.38 15.49 8.69
N GLU A 48 -19.43 14.72 8.46
CA GLU A 48 -19.38 13.59 7.55
C GLU A 48 -19.11 14.10 6.13
N ARG A 49 -18.13 13.48 5.47
CA ARG A 49 -17.72 13.92 4.14
C ARG A 49 -18.82 13.62 3.13
N LYS A 50 -19.26 14.65 2.41
CA LYS A 50 -20.26 14.55 1.35
C LYS A 50 -19.76 13.88 0.06
N GLU A 51 -18.44 13.74 -0.12
CA GLU A 51 -17.83 13.14 -1.32
C GLU A 51 -16.92 11.95 -0.99
N ASN A 52 -16.94 10.94 -1.88
CA ASN A 52 -16.02 9.81 -1.84
C ASN A 52 -14.59 10.28 -2.06
N ARG A 53 -13.69 9.98 -1.11
CA ARG A 53 -12.26 10.22 -1.29
C ARG A 53 -11.67 9.18 -2.24
N PRO A 54 -10.72 9.56 -3.11
CA PRO A 54 -9.97 8.58 -3.88
C PRO A 54 -9.32 7.55 -2.95
N TYR A 55 -9.19 6.31 -3.42
CA TYR A 55 -8.40 5.31 -2.72
C TYR A 55 -6.94 5.67 -2.78
N ARG A 56 -6.24 5.59 -1.66
CA ARG A 56 -4.83 5.92 -1.53
C ARG A 56 -4.02 4.66 -1.75
N ALA A 57 -3.10 4.72 -2.70
CA ALA A 57 -2.24 3.61 -3.06
C ALA A 57 -0.76 3.90 -2.83
N ALA A 58 0.02 2.84 -2.65
CA ALA A 58 1.46 2.87 -2.85
C ALA A 58 1.91 1.76 -3.80
N VAL A 59 3.00 2.03 -4.53
CA VAL A 59 3.64 1.08 -5.43
C VAL A 59 5.07 0.85 -4.97
N ILE A 60 5.46 -0.41 -4.77
CA ILE A 60 6.81 -0.78 -4.36
C ILE A 60 7.40 -1.70 -5.42
N THR A 61 8.46 -1.24 -6.09
CA THR A 61 9.25 -2.05 -7.02
C THR A 61 10.43 -2.66 -6.28
N LEU A 62 10.57 -3.98 -6.36
CA LEU A 62 11.71 -4.74 -5.83
C LEU A 62 12.64 -5.06 -7.00
N SER A 63 13.83 -4.47 -6.96
CA SER A 63 14.87 -4.75 -7.93
C SER A 63 16.25 -4.34 -7.41
N ASP A 64 17.13 -5.31 -7.22
CA ASP A 64 18.55 -5.08 -6.97
C ASP A 64 19.22 -4.18 -8.02
N LYS A 65 18.95 -4.43 -9.30
CA LYS A 65 19.52 -3.63 -10.40
C LYS A 65 18.89 -2.24 -10.46
N GLY A 66 17.57 -2.16 -10.23
CA GLY A 66 16.85 -0.90 -10.20
C GLY A 66 17.34 0.01 -9.08
N SER A 67 17.47 -0.52 -7.86
CA SER A 67 17.91 0.23 -6.69
C SER A 67 19.35 0.75 -6.80
N ARG A 68 20.22 0.06 -7.55
CA ARG A 68 21.59 0.52 -7.87
C ARG A 68 21.67 1.44 -9.10
N GLY A 69 20.55 1.74 -9.76
CA GLY A 69 20.53 2.58 -10.98
C GLY A 69 21.06 1.88 -12.24
N GLU A 70 21.27 0.56 -12.19
CA GLU A 70 21.77 -0.25 -13.31
C GLU A 70 20.66 -0.62 -14.31
N ARG A 71 19.41 -0.43 -13.92
CA ARG A 71 18.21 -0.65 -14.75
C ARG A 71 17.14 0.38 -14.41
N ILE A 72 16.45 0.88 -15.42
CA ILE A 72 15.29 1.77 -15.23
C ILE A 72 14.08 0.91 -14.82
N ASP A 73 13.36 1.34 -13.79
CA ASP A 73 12.07 0.73 -13.42
C ASP A 73 10.99 1.13 -14.43
N GLU A 74 10.54 0.16 -15.22
CA GLU A 74 9.44 0.32 -16.18
C GLU A 74 8.11 -0.18 -15.61
N SER A 75 8.13 -1.02 -14.58
CA SER A 75 6.93 -1.68 -14.04
C SER A 75 6.20 -0.80 -13.05
N GLY A 76 6.93 -0.12 -12.16
CA GLY A 76 6.36 0.84 -11.20
C GLY A 76 5.52 1.93 -11.89
N PRO A 77 6.06 2.63 -12.91
CA PRO A 77 5.31 3.64 -13.67
C PRO A 77 4.05 3.09 -14.37
N VAL A 78 4.09 1.84 -14.86
CA VAL A 78 2.90 1.22 -15.46
C VAL A 78 1.80 0.97 -14.43
N ILE A 79 2.16 0.48 -13.24
CA ILE A 79 1.20 0.26 -12.15
C ILE A 79 0.59 1.59 -11.70
N VAL A 80 1.43 2.62 -11.50
CA VAL A 80 1.00 3.99 -11.18
C VAL A 80 -0.03 4.49 -12.17
N GLY A 81 0.29 4.45 -13.47
CA GLY A 81 -0.63 4.94 -14.50
C GLY A 81 -1.95 4.15 -14.57
N GLU A 82 -1.94 2.85 -14.30
CA GLU A 82 -3.18 2.04 -14.27
C GLU A 82 -4.05 2.32 -13.04
N LEU A 83 -3.45 2.63 -11.90
CA LEU A 83 -4.14 3.02 -10.68
C LEU A 83 -4.73 4.44 -10.80
N GLU A 84 -3.95 5.41 -11.31
CA GLU A 84 -4.40 6.79 -11.51
C GLU A 84 -5.58 6.87 -12.48
N LYS A 85 -5.54 6.11 -13.59
CA LYS A 85 -6.67 5.99 -14.52
C LYS A 85 -7.97 5.51 -13.87
N ARG A 86 -7.86 4.78 -12.75
CA ARG A 86 -8.99 4.28 -11.96
C ARG A 86 -9.33 5.17 -10.76
N GLY A 87 -8.75 6.37 -10.69
CA GLY A 87 -9.05 7.36 -9.66
C GLY A 87 -8.34 7.13 -8.32
N PHE A 88 -7.29 6.31 -8.27
CA PHE A 88 -6.47 6.15 -7.07
C PHE A 88 -5.51 7.34 -6.92
N GLU A 89 -5.34 7.82 -5.69
CA GLU A 89 -4.33 8.79 -5.30
C GLU A 89 -3.04 8.05 -4.94
N ILE A 90 -1.99 8.17 -5.75
CA ILE A 90 -0.68 7.59 -5.46
C ILE A 90 -0.01 8.42 -4.37
N THR A 91 0.05 7.86 -3.16
CA THR A 91 0.68 8.54 -2.03
C THR A 91 2.21 8.39 -2.10
N GLU A 92 2.71 7.20 -2.45
CA GLU A 92 4.14 6.91 -2.48
C GLU A 92 4.51 5.88 -3.56
N THR A 93 5.65 6.09 -4.20
CA THR A 93 6.31 5.12 -5.08
C THR A 93 7.70 4.84 -4.53
N LEU A 94 8.05 3.57 -4.37
CA LEU A 94 9.32 3.15 -3.77
C LEU A 94 10.04 2.17 -4.70
N LEU A 95 11.35 2.35 -4.86
CA LEU A 95 12.24 1.40 -5.51
C LEU A 95 13.21 0.88 -4.45
N LEU A 96 13.13 -0.40 -4.14
CA LEU A 96 13.88 -1.04 -3.07
C LEU A 96 14.77 -2.17 -3.63
N PRO A 97 15.92 -2.46 -3.00
CA PRO A 97 16.65 -3.70 -3.24
C PRO A 97 15.83 -4.91 -2.80
N ASP A 98 16.28 -6.11 -3.17
CA ASP A 98 15.66 -7.37 -2.78
C ASP A 98 15.98 -7.72 -1.30
N ASP A 99 15.61 -6.83 -0.38
CA ASP A 99 15.83 -6.91 1.06
C ASP A 99 14.50 -7.12 1.81
N GLU A 100 14.39 -8.26 2.49
CA GLU A 100 13.17 -8.67 3.18
C GLU A 100 12.80 -7.72 4.34
N GLU A 101 13.77 -7.29 5.14
CA GLU A 101 13.53 -6.46 6.33
C GLU A 101 13.09 -5.05 5.93
N GLN A 102 13.72 -4.50 4.89
CA GLN A 102 13.36 -3.22 4.32
C GLN A 102 11.94 -3.26 3.73
N LEU A 103 11.59 -4.32 3.00
CA LEU A 103 10.24 -4.49 2.46
C LEU A 103 9.20 -4.60 3.58
N LYS A 104 9.42 -5.46 4.58
CA LYS A 104 8.52 -5.59 5.74
C LYS A 104 8.29 -4.25 6.43
N LYS A 105 9.37 -3.50 6.70
CA LYS A 105 9.29 -2.17 7.31
C LYS A 105 8.43 -1.21 6.50
N GLN A 106 8.56 -1.18 5.17
CA GLN A 106 7.75 -0.31 4.33
C GLN A 106 6.29 -0.76 4.28
N LEU A 107 6.01 -2.06 4.15
CA LEU A 107 4.64 -2.59 4.17
C LEU A 107 3.93 -2.24 5.48
N VAL A 108 4.61 -2.38 6.63
CA VAL A 108 4.09 -1.99 7.95
C VAL A 108 3.86 -0.49 8.03
N ARG A 109 4.84 0.35 7.65
CA ARG A 109 4.72 1.81 7.71
C ARG A 109 3.55 2.32 6.86
N LEU A 110 3.44 1.82 5.64
CA LEU A 110 2.41 2.23 4.68
C LEU A 110 1.01 1.78 5.12
N SER A 111 0.90 0.60 5.74
CA SER A 111 -0.39 0.08 6.22
C SER A 111 -0.82 0.72 7.54
N ASP A 112 0.07 0.77 8.54
CA ASP A 112 -0.33 1.10 9.91
C ASP A 112 -0.36 2.60 10.16
N GLN A 113 0.63 3.31 9.64
CA GLN A 113 0.80 4.74 9.91
C GLN A 113 0.17 5.58 8.80
N ARG A 114 0.49 5.27 7.54
CA ARG A 114 -0.04 6.01 6.39
C ARG A 114 -1.47 5.61 6.07
N ARG A 115 -1.91 4.43 6.54
CA ARG A 115 -3.27 3.88 6.40
C ARG A 115 -3.74 3.96 4.96
N LEU A 116 -2.92 3.42 4.06
CA LEU A 116 -3.26 3.33 2.64
C LEU A 116 -4.35 2.28 2.44
N ASP A 117 -5.15 2.43 1.40
CA ASP A 117 -6.20 1.45 1.09
C ASP A 117 -5.60 0.23 0.37
N ILE A 118 -4.62 0.46 -0.52
CA ILE A 118 -3.95 -0.61 -1.26
C ILE A 118 -2.44 -0.39 -1.40
N ILE A 119 -1.67 -1.46 -1.35
CA ILE A 119 -0.24 -1.48 -1.67
C ILE A 119 -0.03 -2.54 -2.76
N ILE A 120 0.59 -2.13 -3.86
CA ILE A 120 0.99 -3.03 -4.93
C ILE A 120 2.50 -3.19 -4.89
N THR A 121 2.98 -4.43 -4.84
CA THR A 121 4.41 -4.71 -5.03
C THR A 121 4.65 -5.33 -6.40
N THR A 122 5.82 -5.12 -6.98
CA THR A 122 6.24 -5.76 -8.24
C THR A 122 7.68 -6.23 -8.14
N GLY A 123 7.95 -7.44 -8.64
CA GLY A 123 9.26 -8.09 -8.55
C GLY A 123 9.40 -9.03 -7.35
N GLY A 124 10.44 -9.86 -7.36
CA GLY A 124 10.78 -10.75 -6.24
C GLY A 124 9.81 -11.91 -5.98
N THR A 125 9.03 -12.37 -6.97
CA THR A 125 7.96 -13.39 -6.80
C THR A 125 8.24 -14.74 -7.49
N GLY A 126 9.46 -14.94 -7.99
CA GLY A 126 9.90 -16.18 -8.65
C GLY A 126 10.62 -17.16 -7.70
N PHE A 127 11.58 -17.91 -8.25
CA PHE A 127 12.36 -18.93 -7.53
C PHE A 127 13.82 -18.54 -7.32
N ALA A 128 14.23 -17.32 -7.68
CA ALA A 128 15.58 -16.88 -7.36
C ALA A 128 15.76 -16.82 -5.84
N PRO A 129 16.97 -17.06 -5.31
CA PRO A 129 17.22 -16.93 -3.87
C PRO A 129 16.90 -15.53 -3.30
N THR A 130 16.90 -14.51 -4.17
CA THR A 130 16.54 -13.13 -3.84
C THR A 130 15.05 -12.82 -4.03
N ASP A 131 14.25 -13.76 -4.56
CA ASP A 131 12.81 -13.58 -4.71
C ASP A 131 12.10 -13.77 -3.35
N ILE A 132 12.10 -12.71 -2.53
CA ILE A 132 11.64 -12.70 -1.13
C ILE A 132 10.29 -12.00 -0.90
N THR A 133 9.69 -11.43 -1.96
CA THR A 133 8.49 -10.58 -1.85
C THR A 133 7.31 -11.32 -1.19
N PRO A 134 7.00 -12.59 -1.55
CA PRO A 134 5.92 -13.33 -0.91
C PRO A 134 6.16 -13.55 0.59
N GLU A 135 7.37 -13.93 0.99
CA GLU A 135 7.76 -14.15 2.38
C GLU A 135 7.60 -12.90 3.22
N ALA A 136 8.15 -11.77 2.75
CA ALA A 136 8.01 -10.48 3.41
C ALA A 136 6.53 -10.06 3.54
N THR A 137 5.74 -10.31 2.50
CA THR A 137 4.30 -9.97 2.49
C THR A 137 3.51 -10.84 3.48
N LEU A 138 3.79 -12.14 3.54
CA LEU A 138 3.16 -13.07 4.49
C LEU A 138 3.55 -12.75 5.93
N ALA A 139 4.80 -12.36 6.18
CA ALA A 139 5.30 -12.05 7.52
C ALA A 139 4.59 -10.86 8.19
N VAL A 140 4.03 -9.94 7.40
CA VAL A 140 3.30 -8.75 7.91
C VAL A 140 1.79 -8.89 7.83
N ALA A 141 1.28 -10.01 7.32
CA ALA A 141 -0.14 -10.24 7.08
C ALA A 141 -0.91 -10.49 8.39
N ASP A 142 -2.05 -9.82 8.56
CA ASP A 142 -3.03 -10.20 9.58
C ASP A 142 -3.94 -11.33 9.05
N ARG A 143 -4.29 -11.29 7.76
CA ARG A 143 -5.17 -12.26 7.09
C ARG A 143 -4.76 -12.49 5.64
N LEU A 144 -4.94 -13.71 5.14
CA LEU A 144 -4.71 -14.02 3.73
C LEU A 144 -5.94 -13.66 2.88
N VAL A 145 -5.71 -13.25 1.64
CA VAL A 145 -6.73 -13.04 0.60
C VAL A 145 -6.36 -13.88 -0.63
N PRO A 146 -6.35 -15.21 -0.53
CA PRO A 146 -5.75 -16.07 -1.55
C PRO A 146 -6.45 -15.95 -2.92
N GLY A 147 -7.76 -15.64 -2.94
CA GLY A 147 -8.56 -15.57 -4.16
C GLY A 147 -8.04 -14.58 -5.21
N ILE A 148 -7.41 -13.45 -4.82
CA ILE A 148 -6.83 -12.50 -5.78
C ILE A 148 -5.61 -13.13 -6.47
N ALA A 149 -4.67 -13.68 -5.70
CA ALA A 149 -3.49 -14.36 -6.23
C ALA A 149 -3.86 -15.60 -7.07
N GLU A 150 -4.88 -16.34 -6.67
CA GLU A 150 -5.42 -17.47 -7.43
C GLU A 150 -6.02 -17.04 -8.77
N ALA A 151 -6.86 -16.00 -8.79
CA ALA A 151 -7.43 -15.45 -10.01
C ALA A 151 -6.35 -14.92 -10.96
N ILE A 152 -5.34 -14.21 -10.43
CA ILE A 152 -4.20 -13.74 -11.22
C ILE A 152 -3.45 -14.90 -11.86
N ARG A 153 -3.17 -15.98 -11.11
CA ARG A 153 -2.51 -17.18 -11.65
C ARG A 153 -3.38 -17.85 -12.71
N ALA A 154 -4.68 -18.00 -12.45
CA ALA A 154 -5.62 -18.62 -13.38
C ALA A 154 -5.66 -17.88 -14.73
N GLU A 155 -5.80 -16.56 -14.70
CA GLU A 155 -5.83 -15.75 -15.93
C GLU A 155 -4.47 -15.75 -16.63
N SER A 156 -3.37 -15.63 -15.87
CA SER A 156 -2.01 -15.67 -16.41
C SER A 156 -1.69 -17.02 -17.08
N MET A 157 -2.24 -18.14 -16.58
CA MET A 157 -2.05 -19.47 -17.17
C MET A 157 -2.65 -19.59 -18.58
N ARG A 158 -3.66 -18.80 -18.91
CA ARG A 158 -4.24 -18.75 -20.28
C ARG A 158 -3.26 -18.18 -21.29
N GLN A 159 -2.32 -17.35 -20.83
CA GLN A 159 -1.27 -16.76 -21.66
C GLN A 159 0.03 -17.56 -21.61
N THR A 160 0.42 -18.05 -20.44
CA THR A 160 1.66 -18.82 -20.26
C THR A 160 1.51 -19.88 -19.18
N LYS A 161 1.80 -21.14 -19.54
CA LYS A 161 1.81 -22.26 -18.60
C LYS A 161 2.79 -22.07 -17.45
N ARG A 162 3.80 -21.20 -17.59
CA ARG A 162 4.78 -20.89 -16.52
C ARG A 162 4.17 -20.13 -15.35
N ALA A 163 2.97 -19.55 -15.50
CA ALA A 163 2.29 -18.83 -14.42
C ALA A 163 2.02 -19.69 -13.17
N ILE A 164 2.01 -21.03 -13.31
CA ILE A 164 1.94 -21.98 -12.19
C ILE A 164 3.05 -21.81 -11.15
N TYR A 165 4.20 -21.26 -11.56
CA TYR A 165 5.37 -21.10 -10.71
C TYR A 165 5.39 -19.77 -9.96
N SER A 166 4.42 -18.88 -10.19
CA SER A 166 4.36 -17.61 -9.46
C SER A 166 4.04 -17.86 -8.00
N ARG A 167 4.90 -17.32 -7.12
CA ARG A 167 4.71 -17.36 -5.67
C ARG A 167 3.99 -16.14 -5.12
N ALA A 168 3.52 -15.23 -5.98
CA ALA A 168 2.81 -14.03 -5.58
C ALA A 168 1.62 -14.34 -4.64
N VAL A 169 1.48 -13.52 -3.60
CA VAL A 169 0.39 -13.60 -2.63
C VAL A 169 -0.38 -12.29 -2.54
N SER A 170 -1.54 -12.35 -1.90
CA SER A 170 -2.38 -11.22 -1.57
C SER A 170 -2.91 -11.37 -0.15
N VAL A 171 -2.80 -10.31 0.64
CA VAL A 171 -3.06 -10.32 2.08
C VAL A 171 -3.71 -9.02 2.54
N LEU A 172 -4.30 -9.05 3.73
CA LEU A 172 -4.70 -7.86 4.47
C LEU A 172 -3.73 -7.61 5.63
N ARG A 173 -3.39 -6.35 5.81
CA ARG A 173 -2.80 -5.82 7.03
C ARG A 173 -3.66 -4.65 7.50
N LYS A 174 -4.26 -4.77 8.68
CA LYS A 174 -5.26 -3.83 9.20
C LYS A 174 -6.37 -3.56 8.18
N LYS A 175 -6.43 -2.35 7.64
CA LYS A 175 -7.41 -1.90 6.64
C LYS A 175 -6.79 -1.74 5.24
N THR A 176 -5.60 -2.30 5.03
CA THR A 176 -4.82 -2.17 3.80
C THR A 176 -4.76 -3.51 3.08
N LEU A 177 -5.13 -3.51 1.80
CA LEU A 177 -4.94 -4.64 0.89
C LEU A 177 -3.51 -4.60 0.31
N ILE A 178 -2.78 -5.71 0.37
CA ILE A 178 -1.44 -5.83 -0.21
C ILE A 178 -1.50 -6.93 -1.28
N VAL A 179 -1.05 -6.62 -2.51
CA VAL A 179 -1.04 -7.56 -3.63
C VAL A 179 0.33 -7.58 -4.30
N ASN A 180 0.92 -8.76 -4.45
CA ASN A 180 2.17 -8.91 -5.19
C ASN A 180 1.89 -9.15 -6.68
N LEU A 181 2.60 -8.44 -7.54
CA LEU A 181 2.55 -8.61 -8.99
C LEU A 181 3.88 -9.11 -9.56
N PRO A 182 3.88 -9.70 -10.76
CA PRO A 182 5.11 -10.07 -11.46
C PRO A 182 5.96 -8.84 -11.81
N GLY A 183 7.23 -9.06 -12.16
CA GLY A 183 8.19 -7.98 -12.41
C GLY A 183 8.15 -7.32 -13.79
N SER A 184 7.39 -7.84 -14.78
CA SER A 184 7.36 -7.26 -16.13
C SER A 184 6.23 -6.23 -16.30
N PRO A 185 6.42 -5.13 -17.05
CA PRO A 185 5.39 -4.10 -17.19
C PRO A 185 4.11 -4.61 -17.84
N LYS A 186 4.25 -5.50 -18.84
CA LYS A 186 3.11 -6.18 -19.48
C LYS A 186 2.32 -7.00 -18.48
N ALA A 187 2.99 -7.87 -17.71
CA ALA A 187 2.33 -8.72 -16.74
C ALA A 187 1.67 -7.91 -15.60
N CYS A 188 2.29 -6.80 -15.16
CA CYS A 188 1.69 -5.91 -14.18
C CYS A 188 0.32 -5.38 -14.64
N ARG A 189 0.24 -4.89 -15.89
CA ARG A 189 -1.00 -4.36 -16.46
C ARG A 189 -2.09 -5.42 -16.52
N GLU A 190 -1.73 -6.61 -17.01
CA GLU A 190 -2.67 -7.74 -17.16
C GLU A 190 -3.15 -8.25 -15.80
N CYS A 191 -2.24 -8.41 -14.82
CA CYS A 191 -2.59 -8.89 -13.49
C CYS A 191 -3.45 -7.89 -12.70
N LEU A 192 -3.19 -6.58 -12.84
CA LEU A 192 -4.07 -5.56 -12.25
C LEU A 192 -5.49 -5.64 -12.79
N ALA A 193 -5.64 -5.81 -14.12
CA ALA A 193 -6.95 -5.87 -14.75
C ALA A 193 -7.84 -7.01 -14.21
N VAL A 194 -7.25 -8.07 -13.64
CA VAL A 194 -7.99 -9.23 -13.10
C VAL A 194 -8.93 -8.85 -11.96
N PHE A 195 -8.55 -7.92 -11.10
CA PHE A 195 -9.29 -7.64 -9.85
C PHE A 195 -9.64 -6.17 -9.64
N MET A 196 -9.02 -5.24 -10.38
CA MET A 196 -9.20 -3.80 -10.13
C MET A 196 -10.62 -3.30 -10.40
N ASP A 197 -11.39 -3.96 -11.26
CA ASP A 197 -12.78 -3.55 -11.57
C ASP A 197 -13.74 -3.87 -10.41
N THR A 198 -13.38 -4.80 -9.52
CA THR A 198 -14.22 -5.22 -8.38
C THR A 198 -13.65 -4.80 -7.03
N VAL A 199 -12.46 -4.17 -7.00
CA VAL A 199 -11.73 -3.87 -5.76
C VAL A 199 -12.38 -2.78 -4.89
N ALA A 200 -13.24 -1.92 -5.46
CA ALA A 200 -13.86 -0.83 -4.73
C ALA A 200 -14.70 -1.32 -3.54
N HIS A 201 -15.55 -2.33 -3.76
CA HIS A 201 -16.42 -2.88 -2.72
C HIS A 201 -15.66 -3.42 -1.49
N PRO A 202 -14.65 -4.31 -1.62
CA PRO A 202 -13.87 -4.74 -0.47
C PRO A 202 -13.05 -3.62 0.17
N LEU A 203 -12.59 -2.61 -0.59
CA LEU A 203 -11.91 -1.45 0.00
C LEU A 203 -12.87 -0.57 0.81
N ASP A 204 -14.12 -0.40 0.37
CA ASP A 204 -15.15 0.32 1.14
C ASP A 204 -15.45 -0.40 2.47
N LEU A 205 -15.57 -1.73 2.44
CA LEU A 205 -15.72 -2.55 3.63
C LEU A 205 -14.57 -2.35 4.64
N LEU A 206 -13.33 -2.28 4.17
CA LEU A 206 -12.16 -2.02 5.01
C LEU A 206 -12.18 -0.58 5.57
N ARG A 207 -12.55 0.39 4.71
CA ARG A 207 -12.55 1.81 5.04
C ARG A 207 -13.63 2.17 6.05
N TYR A 208 -14.89 1.83 5.76
CA TYR A 208 -16.08 2.28 6.49
C TYR A 208 -16.65 1.20 7.43
N GLY A 209 -16.29 -0.07 7.25
CA GLY A 209 -16.86 -1.18 8.00
C GLY A 209 -18.11 -1.78 7.33
N ALA A 210 -18.68 -2.82 7.93
CA ALA A 210 -19.79 -3.58 7.36
C ALA A 210 -21.16 -2.88 7.43
N SER A 211 -21.23 -1.65 7.95
CA SER A 211 -22.48 -0.95 8.26
C SER A 211 -23.32 -0.59 7.02
N ASP A 212 -22.74 -0.61 5.82
CA ASP A 212 -23.41 -0.19 4.57
C ASP A 212 -23.71 -1.34 3.59
N CYS A 213 -23.56 -2.61 4.00
CA CYS A 213 -23.76 -3.75 3.08
C CYS A 213 -25.19 -4.28 2.97
N ALA A 214 -26.17 -3.68 3.67
CA ALA A 214 -27.54 -4.17 3.65
C ALA A 214 -28.42 -3.61 2.51
N GLU A 215 -27.96 -2.63 1.73
CA GLU A 215 -28.76 -2.04 0.66
C GLU A 215 -27.93 -1.72 -0.58
N LYS A 216 -27.75 -2.71 -1.47
CA LYS A 216 -27.61 -2.50 -2.92
C LYS A 216 -28.12 -3.72 -3.68
#